data_AF-A0A3E0PVJ8-F1
#
_entry.id   AF-A0A3E0PVJ8-F1
#
_cell.length_a   1.000
_cell.length_b   1.000
_cell.length_c   1.000
_cell.angle_alpha   90.00
_cell.angle_beta   90.00
_cell.angle_gamma   90.00
#
_symmetry.space_group_name_H-M   'P 1'
#
loop_
_entity.id
_entity.type
_entity.pdbx_description
1 polymer ?
#
loop_
_entity_poly.entity_id
_entity_poly.type
_entity_poly.pdbx_seq_one_letter_code
_entity_poly.pdbx_strand_id
1 'polypeptide(L)'
;MKPAYNEDEDPLDNIPLEIPQWLWISLGGMALFLGGSLYARFYVTADGPRTIWSLGQIFVGMALLVGAHFQAYLRNVSKNDRASFTDIFLHPIEIWRPVFSNLPETGSLVSRATWGVTATAMAFLIVGGVSRSELADVMGAQEGEAQMFNPLKLIMSQTGKMAQAQGAQQPVVQEDAPESMEEAVAQLTEQIGVDQLQNMGPVGVPAAPGPDRRSQCAIIGYTKSVKGELRSVLVAKIVQGEPAEFVAKVPTAGMPDDIVQRLQHLLPQLRVRRPAVDCPITAYWVDPQLSCQIGYDAPEESENGDEGEWKNIEFLRLYQKAGGSTKELEDATRTIEQTHSQLENALPALNGALGG
;
A
#
# COMPACT_ATOMS: atom_id res chain seq x y z
N MET A 1 -78.43 1.30 -3.54
CA MET A 1 -77.78 1.08 -2.22
C MET A 1 -76.28 0.93 -2.45
N LYS A 2 -75.47 1.86 -1.95
CA LYS A 2 -74.01 1.76 -1.96
C LYS A 2 -73.58 1.06 -0.66
N PRO A 3 -72.68 0.05 -0.71
CA PRO A 3 -72.12 -0.52 0.51
C PRO A 3 -71.28 0.55 1.23
N ALA A 4 -71.47 0.66 2.54
CA ALA A 4 -70.64 1.50 3.40
C ALA A 4 -69.23 0.90 3.45
N TYR A 5 -68.24 1.70 3.03
CA TYR A 5 -66.82 1.38 3.18
C TYR A 5 -66.46 1.73 4.64
N ASN A 6 -66.06 0.75 5.44
CA ASN A 6 -65.50 1.02 6.77
C ASN A 6 -64.06 1.51 6.58
N GLU A 7 -63.77 2.76 6.96
CA GLU A 7 -62.46 3.41 6.81
C GLU A 7 -61.47 3.04 7.95
N ASP A 8 -61.86 2.19 8.90
CA ASP A 8 -61.14 2.00 10.17
C ASP A 8 -60.28 0.72 10.28
N GLU A 9 -60.20 -0.13 9.26
CA GLU A 9 -59.26 -1.25 9.25
C GLU A 9 -58.14 -0.97 8.25
N ASP A 10 -57.00 -0.48 8.75
CA ASP A 10 -55.79 -0.29 7.96
C ASP A 10 -55.35 -1.69 7.47
N PRO A 11 -55.48 -2.00 6.16
CA PRO A 11 -55.30 -3.36 5.64
C PRO A 11 -53.86 -3.90 5.80
N LEU A 12 -52.96 -3.08 6.36
CA LEU A 12 -51.57 -3.40 6.65
C LEU A 12 -51.37 -4.11 8.01
N ASP A 13 -52.31 -4.04 8.95
CA ASP A 13 -52.12 -4.59 10.30
C ASP A 13 -52.27 -6.12 10.39
N ASN A 14 -52.78 -6.77 9.34
CA ASN A 14 -53.06 -8.21 9.33
C ASN A 14 -52.21 -9.02 8.34
N ILE A 15 -51.08 -8.49 7.85
CA ILE A 15 -50.14 -9.30 7.06
C ILE A 15 -49.23 -10.02 8.06
N PRO A 16 -49.42 -11.33 8.35
CA PRO A 16 -48.49 -12.05 9.20
C PRO A 16 -47.11 -11.97 8.55
N LEU A 17 -46.16 -11.38 9.27
CA LEU A 17 -44.79 -11.20 8.82
C LEU A 17 -44.08 -12.56 8.84
N GLU A 18 -44.44 -13.44 7.90
CA GLU A 18 -43.83 -14.76 7.78
C GLU A 18 -42.47 -14.61 7.12
N ILE A 19 -41.43 -14.56 7.95
CA ILE A 19 -40.05 -14.42 7.51
C ILE A 19 -39.67 -15.66 6.69
N PRO A 20 -39.23 -15.50 5.42
CA PRO A 20 -38.95 -16.65 4.56
C PRO A 20 -37.77 -17.47 5.09
N GLN A 21 -37.87 -18.80 4.98
CA GLN A 21 -36.89 -19.74 5.55
C GLN A 21 -35.44 -19.49 5.08
N TRP A 22 -35.23 -19.03 3.84
CA TRP A 22 -33.90 -18.73 3.34
C TRP A 22 -33.20 -17.61 4.12
N LEU A 23 -33.97 -16.66 4.67
CA LEU A 23 -33.41 -15.56 5.47
C LEU A 23 -32.89 -16.08 6.81
N TRP A 24 -33.63 -16.98 7.47
CA TRP A 24 -33.16 -17.65 8.68
C TRP A 24 -31.88 -18.45 8.45
N ILE A 25 -31.80 -19.15 7.32
CA ILE A 25 -30.56 -19.84 6.92
C ILE A 25 -29.43 -18.84 6.74
N SER A 26 -29.67 -17.73 6.03
CA SER A 26 -28.67 -16.67 5.82
C SER A 26 -28.14 -16.13 7.16
N LEU A 27 -29.04 -15.74 8.07
CA LEU A 27 -28.69 -15.24 9.41
C LEU A 27 -27.91 -16.28 10.23
N GLY A 28 -28.32 -17.56 10.18
CA GLY A 28 -27.63 -18.64 10.88
C GLY A 28 -26.16 -18.78 10.43
N GLY A 29 -25.89 -18.72 9.13
CA GLY A 29 -24.51 -18.78 8.63
C GLY A 29 -23.70 -17.51 8.94
N MET A 30 -24.32 -16.32 8.94
CA MET A 30 -23.63 -15.10 9.40
C MET A 30 -23.23 -15.20 10.88
N ALA A 31 -24.15 -15.68 11.73
CA ALA A 31 -23.89 -15.89 13.15
C ALA A 31 -22.78 -16.94 13.38
N LEU A 32 -22.71 -17.98 12.54
CA LEU A 32 -21.63 -18.98 12.58
C LEU A 32 -20.26 -18.35 12.32
N PHE A 33 -20.10 -17.57 11.25
CA PHE A 33 -18.82 -16.91 10.95
C PHE A 33 -18.44 -15.87 12.00
N LEU A 34 -19.41 -15.09 12.48
CA LEU A 34 -19.20 -14.15 13.58
C LEU A 34 -18.71 -14.87 14.85
N GLY A 35 -19.40 -15.93 15.26
CA GLY A 35 -19.03 -16.74 16.41
C GLY A 35 -17.64 -17.37 16.26
N GLY A 36 -17.32 -17.90 15.08
CA GLY A 36 -15.99 -18.44 14.76
C GLY A 36 -14.88 -17.39 14.84
N SER A 37 -15.12 -16.18 14.33
CA SER A 37 -14.15 -15.08 14.44
C SER A 37 -13.97 -14.59 15.87
N LEU A 38 -15.04 -14.47 16.65
CA LEU A 38 -14.96 -14.11 18.06
C LEU A 38 -14.20 -15.19 18.86
N TYR A 39 -14.48 -16.46 18.58
CA TYR A 39 -13.75 -17.57 19.17
C TYR A 39 -12.25 -17.48 18.88
N ALA A 40 -11.88 -17.30 17.61
CA ALA A 40 -10.48 -17.13 17.23
C ALA A 40 -9.83 -15.92 17.92
N ARG A 41 -10.54 -14.79 18.01
CA ARG A 41 -10.04 -13.57 18.66
C ARG A 41 -9.73 -13.80 20.13
N PHE A 42 -10.64 -14.44 20.87
CA PHE A 42 -10.52 -14.59 22.32
C PHE A 42 -9.68 -15.78 22.77
N TYR A 43 -9.71 -16.90 22.03
CA TYR A 43 -9.11 -18.17 22.51
C TYR A 43 -7.78 -18.51 21.83
N VAL A 44 -7.52 -18.04 20.62
CA VAL A 44 -6.22 -18.24 19.97
C VAL A 44 -5.34 -17.08 20.39
N THR A 45 -4.39 -17.24 21.29
CA THR A 45 -3.60 -16.11 21.84
C THR A 45 -2.34 -15.79 21.06
N ALA A 46 -1.79 -16.78 20.34
CA ALA A 46 -0.58 -16.62 19.54
C ALA A 46 -0.88 -15.97 18.18
N ASP A 47 -0.02 -15.05 17.74
CA ASP A 47 -0.23 -14.28 16.52
C ASP A 47 -0.21 -15.16 15.26
N GLY A 48 0.75 -16.10 15.16
CA GLY A 48 0.85 -17.00 14.01
C GLY A 48 -0.44 -17.80 13.72
N PRO A 49 -0.96 -18.57 14.69
CA PRO A 49 -2.23 -19.29 14.53
C PRO A 49 -3.44 -18.38 14.24
N ARG A 50 -3.50 -17.16 14.80
CA ARG A 50 -4.55 -16.18 14.46
C ARG A 50 -4.48 -15.76 12.99
N THR A 51 -3.27 -15.49 12.48
CA THR A 51 -3.06 -15.13 11.08
C THR A 51 -3.46 -16.27 10.15
N ILE A 52 -3.06 -17.52 10.46
CA ILE A 52 -3.47 -18.71 9.69
C ILE A 52 -4.99 -18.87 9.70
N TRP A 53 -5.64 -18.68 10.85
CA TRP A 53 -7.10 -18.73 10.96
C TRP A 53 -7.77 -17.66 10.09
N SER A 54 -7.28 -16.42 10.18
CA SER A 54 -7.79 -15.30 9.37
C SER A 54 -7.64 -15.58 7.88
N LEU A 55 -6.48 -16.05 7.43
CA LEU A 55 -6.23 -16.40 6.03
C LEU A 55 -7.14 -17.54 5.56
N GLY A 56 -7.32 -18.56 6.38
CA GLY A 56 -8.25 -19.66 6.09
C GLY A 56 -9.69 -19.17 5.96
N GLN A 57 -10.14 -18.30 6.87
CA GLN A 57 -11.47 -17.72 6.83
C GLN A 57 -11.68 -16.81 5.60
N ILE A 58 -10.69 -16.00 5.23
CA ILE A 58 -10.71 -15.20 3.99
C ILE A 58 -10.81 -16.11 2.77
N PHE A 59 -9.99 -17.16 2.70
CA PHE A 59 -10.02 -18.10 1.58
C PHE A 59 -11.39 -18.77 1.43
N VAL A 60 -11.97 -19.26 2.52
CA VAL A 60 -13.32 -19.84 2.52
C VAL A 60 -14.37 -18.79 2.12
N GLY A 61 -14.29 -17.58 2.65
CA GLY A 61 -15.20 -16.49 2.32
C GLY A 61 -15.16 -16.12 0.84
N MET A 62 -13.95 -15.96 0.29
CA MET A 62 -13.74 -15.69 -1.14
C MET A 62 -14.19 -16.84 -2.03
N ALA A 63 -13.92 -18.10 -1.66
CA ALA A 63 -14.37 -19.25 -2.42
C ALA A 63 -15.91 -19.34 -2.48
N LEU A 64 -16.60 -19.07 -1.37
CA LEU A 64 -18.06 -18.99 -1.33
C LEU A 64 -18.59 -17.85 -2.20
N LEU A 65 -17.98 -16.67 -2.13
CA LEU A 65 -18.40 -15.50 -2.89
C LEU A 65 -18.20 -15.69 -4.39
N VAL A 66 -17.01 -16.13 -4.82
CA VAL A 66 -16.69 -16.40 -6.23
C VAL A 66 -17.56 -17.54 -6.77
N GLY A 67 -17.73 -18.62 -6.00
CA GLY A 67 -18.60 -19.73 -6.38
C GLY A 67 -20.07 -19.31 -6.54
N ALA A 68 -20.57 -18.47 -5.63
CA ALA A 68 -21.92 -17.92 -5.74
C ALA A 68 -22.06 -16.95 -6.93
N HIS A 69 -21.06 -16.10 -7.16
CA HIS A 69 -21.05 -15.19 -8.30
C HIS A 69 -21.02 -15.94 -9.64
N PHE A 70 -20.17 -16.97 -9.74
CA PHE A 70 -20.10 -17.82 -10.94
C PHE A 70 -21.42 -18.57 -11.18
N GLN A 71 -22.07 -19.09 -10.13
CA GLN A 71 -23.39 -19.71 -10.28
C GLN A 71 -24.49 -18.71 -10.66
N ALA A 72 -24.42 -17.47 -10.17
CA ALA A 72 -25.32 -16.40 -10.59
C ALA A 72 -25.15 -16.11 -12.09
N TYR A 73 -23.90 -16.02 -12.54
CA TYR A 73 -23.54 -15.85 -13.95
C TYR A 73 -24.09 -17.00 -14.82
N LEU A 74 -23.85 -18.26 -14.46
CA LEU A 74 -24.35 -19.42 -15.23
C LEU A 74 -25.88 -19.40 -15.36
N ARG A 75 -26.60 -19.04 -14.29
CA ARG A 75 -28.07 -18.87 -14.34
C ARG A 75 -28.50 -17.74 -15.25
N ASN A 76 -27.75 -16.64 -15.30
CA ASN A 76 -28.06 -15.51 -16.17
C ASN A 76 -27.83 -15.86 -17.64
N VAL A 77 -26.67 -16.44 -17.97
CA VAL A 77 -26.34 -16.89 -19.34
C VAL A 77 -27.34 -17.92 -19.84
N SER A 78 -27.81 -18.84 -19.00
CA SER A 78 -28.81 -19.84 -19.42
C SER A 78 -30.17 -19.26 -19.82
N LYS A 79 -30.45 -18.00 -19.44
CA LYS A 79 -31.71 -17.31 -19.74
C LYS A 79 -31.54 -16.17 -20.75
N ASN A 80 -30.32 -15.69 -20.96
CA ASN A 80 -30.01 -14.54 -21.80
C ASN A 80 -28.83 -14.87 -22.74
N ASP A 81 -29.14 -15.11 -24.01
CA ASP A 81 -28.13 -15.41 -25.05
C ASP A 81 -27.18 -14.24 -25.36
N ARG A 82 -27.47 -13.05 -24.81
CA ARG A 82 -26.67 -11.83 -24.99
C ARG A 82 -25.56 -11.65 -23.96
N ALA A 83 -25.51 -12.49 -22.92
CA ALA A 83 -24.51 -12.35 -21.87
C ALA A 83 -23.12 -12.78 -22.38
N SER A 84 -22.15 -11.86 -22.33
CA SER A 84 -20.75 -12.14 -22.66
C SER A 84 -20.00 -12.64 -21.44
N PHE A 85 -18.94 -13.42 -21.65
CA PHE A 85 -18.03 -13.84 -20.58
C PHE A 85 -17.39 -12.63 -19.87
N THR A 86 -17.19 -11.51 -20.57
CA THR A 86 -16.62 -10.28 -19.98
C THR A 86 -17.54 -9.63 -18.96
N ASP A 87 -18.84 -9.90 -19.03
CA ASP A 87 -19.85 -9.28 -18.15
C ASP A 87 -19.71 -9.75 -16.70
N ILE A 88 -19.06 -10.91 -16.47
CA ILE A 88 -18.74 -11.40 -15.13
C ILE A 88 -17.87 -10.39 -14.34
N PHE A 89 -16.99 -9.66 -15.01
CA PHE A 89 -16.11 -8.68 -14.36
C PHE A 89 -16.63 -7.26 -14.51
N LEU A 90 -17.20 -6.91 -15.66
CA LEU A 90 -17.59 -5.54 -15.99
C LEU A 90 -18.95 -5.14 -15.40
N HIS A 91 -19.90 -6.09 -15.28
CA HIS A 91 -21.29 -5.80 -14.90
C HIS A 91 -21.78 -6.71 -13.75
N PRO A 92 -21.06 -6.77 -12.61
CA PRO A 92 -21.39 -7.72 -11.54
C PRO A 92 -22.81 -7.51 -11.01
N ILE A 93 -23.29 -6.27 -10.92
CA ILE A 93 -24.62 -5.93 -10.41
C ILE A 93 -25.73 -6.45 -11.33
N GLU A 94 -25.54 -6.40 -12.65
CA GLU A 94 -26.54 -6.84 -13.62
C GLU A 94 -26.77 -8.36 -13.55
N ILE A 95 -25.72 -9.12 -13.23
CA ILE A 95 -25.80 -10.57 -13.02
C ILE A 95 -26.65 -10.91 -11.78
N TRP A 96 -26.55 -10.10 -10.72
CA TRP A 96 -27.28 -10.33 -9.47
C TRP A 96 -28.74 -9.86 -9.53
N ARG A 97 -29.09 -8.90 -10.39
CA ARG A 97 -30.46 -8.40 -10.55
C ARG A 97 -31.51 -9.52 -10.76
N PRO A 98 -31.35 -10.45 -11.73
CA PRO A 98 -32.29 -11.55 -11.91
C PRO A 98 -32.23 -12.58 -10.78
N VAL A 99 -31.13 -12.66 -10.02
CA VAL A 99 -31.07 -13.52 -8.84
C VAL A 99 -32.01 -12.97 -7.77
N PHE A 100 -31.97 -11.67 -7.48
CA PHE A 100 -32.84 -11.05 -6.48
C PHE A 100 -34.31 -11.01 -6.88
N SER A 101 -34.62 -10.81 -8.16
CA SER A 101 -36.01 -10.79 -8.63
C SER A 101 -36.70 -12.15 -8.55
N ASN A 102 -35.94 -13.25 -8.49
CA ASN A 102 -36.45 -14.63 -8.41
C ASN A 102 -36.35 -15.21 -6.99
N LEU A 103 -36.31 -14.36 -5.96
CA LEU A 103 -36.49 -14.83 -4.59
C LEU A 103 -37.93 -15.32 -4.39
N PRO A 104 -38.17 -16.42 -3.66
CA PRO A 104 -37.23 -17.12 -2.78
C PRO A 104 -36.41 -18.26 -3.43
N GLU A 105 -36.66 -18.62 -4.69
CA GLU A 105 -36.04 -19.79 -5.35
C GLU A 105 -34.50 -19.71 -5.40
N THR A 106 -33.98 -18.49 -5.49
CA THR A 106 -32.54 -18.20 -5.52
C THR A 106 -31.94 -17.95 -4.13
N GLY A 107 -32.72 -18.09 -3.06
CA GLY A 107 -32.32 -17.73 -1.70
C GLY A 107 -31.02 -18.39 -1.24
N SER A 108 -30.79 -19.66 -1.57
CA SER A 108 -29.55 -20.38 -1.22
C SER A 108 -28.29 -19.82 -1.90
N LEU A 109 -28.44 -19.18 -3.06
CA LEU A 109 -27.35 -18.52 -3.77
C LEU A 109 -27.00 -17.19 -3.09
N VAL A 110 -28.02 -16.41 -2.72
CA VAL A 110 -27.87 -15.16 -1.96
C VAL A 110 -27.25 -15.45 -0.58
N SER A 111 -27.69 -16.51 0.11
CA SER A 111 -27.12 -16.92 1.40
C SER A 111 -25.62 -17.23 1.29
N ARG A 112 -25.18 -17.96 0.26
CA ARG A 112 -23.74 -18.26 0.08
C ARG A 112 -22.90 -17.03 -0.20
N ALA A 113 -23.38 -16.11 -1.04
CA ALA A 113 -22.68 -14.86 -1.29
C ALA A 113 -22.57 -14.00 -0.03
N THR A 114 -23.68 -13.85 0.71
CA THR A 114 -23.71 -13.09 1.97
C THR A 114 -22.82 -13.71 3.05
N TRP A 115 -22.77 -15.04 3.14
CA TRP A 115 -21.82 -15.75 4.01
C TRP A 115 -20.38 -15.50 3.59
N GLY A 116 -20.08 -15.55 2.30
CA GLY A 116 -18.74 -15.27 1.77
C GLY A 116 -18.25 -13.87 2.16
N VAL A 117 -19.08 -12.84 1.90
CA VAL A 117 -18.78 -11.45 2.30
C VAL A 117 -18.61 -11.33 3.82
N THR A 118 -19.52 -11.93 4.59
CA THR A 118 -19.46 -11.88 6.07
C THR A 118 -18.19 -12.54 6.59
N ALA A 119 -17.85 -13.73 6.10
CA ALA A 119 -16.65 -14.45 6.49
C ALA A 119 -15.39 -13.61 6.21
N THR A 120 -15.27 -13.03 5.02
CA THR A 120 -14.13 -12.18 4.64
C THR A 120 -14.06 -10.94 5.53
N ALA A 121 -15.19 -10.23 5.71
CA ALA A 121 -15.22 -9.02 6.54
C ALA A 121 -14.87 -9.30 8.02
N MET A 122 -15.40 -10.37 8.60
CA MET A 122 -15.13 -10.72 10.01
C MET A 122 -13.69 -11.18 10.23
N ALA A 123 -13.07 -11.83 9.24
CA ALA A 123 -11.65 -12.17 9.30
C ALA A 123 -10.77 -10.91 9.44
N PHE A 124 -11.04 -9.88 8.63
CA PHE A 124 -10.31 -8.61 8.71
C PHE A 124 -10.64 -7.81 9.98
N LEU A 125 -11.93 -7.67 10.32
CA LEU A 125 -12.38 -6.75 11.36
C LEU A 125 -12.25 -7.31 12.78
N ILE A 126 -12.51 -8.61 12.96
CA ILE A 126 -12.62 -9.20 14.31
C ILE A 126 -11.38 -9.99 14.70
N VAL A 127 -10.87 -10.87 13.82
CA VAL A 127 -9.71 -11.71 14.17
C VAL A 127 -8.46 -10.83 14.36
N GLY A 128 -8.31 -9.78 13.54
CA GLY A 128 -7.25 -8.78 13.68
C GLY A 128 -5.86 -9.32 13.36
N GLY A 129 -5.75 -10.32 12.49
CA GLY A 129 -4.49 -10.99 12.15
C GLY A 129 -3.64 -10.29 11.10
N VAL A 130 -4.13 -9.21 10.49
CA VAL A 130 -3.34 -8.33 9.62
C VAL A 130 -3.22 -7.00 10.34
N SER A 131 -2.02 -6.66 10.81
CA SER A 131 -1.83 -5.37 11.49
C SER A 131 -2.17 -4.25 10.51
N ARG A 132 -2.81 -3.17 10.99
CA ARG A 132 -3.10 -2.02 10.12
C ARG A 132 -1.83 -1.44 9.50
N SER A 133 -0.69 -1.58 10.18
CA SER A 133 0.64 -1.25 9.64
C SER A 133 1.00 -2.16 8.47
N GLU A 134 0.87 -3.48 8.56
CA GLU A 134 1.16 -4.38 7.43
C GLU A 134 0.19 -4.18 6.26
N LEU A 135 -1.10 -3.94 6.55
CA LEU A 135 -2.07 -3.63 5.50
C LEU A 135 -1.75 -2.28 4.84
N ALA A 136 -1.34 -1.28 5.62
CA ALA A 136 -0.89 0.01 5.12
C ALA A 136 0.48 -0.07 4.43
N ASP A 137 1.34 -1.01 4.81
CA ASP A 137 2.61 -1.25 4.15
C ASP A 137 2.40 -2.00 2.84
N VAL A 138 1.46 -2.94 2.76
CA VAL A 138 1.11 -3.63 1.49
C VAL A 138 0.36 -2.70 0.55
N MET A 139 -0.62 -1.94 1.06
CA MET A 139 -1.37 -0.97 0.24
C MET A 139 -0.54 0.29 -0.06
N GLY A 140 0.30 0.72 0.87
CA GLY A 140 1.23 1.85 0.71
C GLY A 140 2.49 1.47 -0.07
N ALA A 141 2.91 0.22 -0.08
CA ALA A 141 3.90 -0.28 -1.03
C ALA A 141 3.36 -0.20 -2.47
N GLN A 142 2.06 -0.41 -2.71
CA GLN A 142 1.51 -0.15 -4.04
C GLN A 142 1.57 1.32 -4.46
N GLU A 143 1.53 2.27 -3.51
CA GLU A 143 1.69 3.70 -3.80
C GLU A 143 3.17 4.15 -3.86
N GLY A 144 4.06 3.48 -3.13
CA GLY A 144 5.50 3.77 -3.09
C GLY A 144 6.37 2.99 -4.08
N GLU A 145 5.85 1.90 -4.66
CA GLU A 145 6.58 0.96 -5.52
C GLU A 145 6.12 1.02 -7.00
N ALA A 146 5.48 2.12 -7.41
CA ALA A 146 5.31 2.50 -8.81
C ALA A 146 6.51 3.29 -9.39
N GLN A 147 7.64 3.33 -8.68
CA GLN A 147 8.95 3.40 -9.35
C GLN A 147 9.55 2.00 -9.35
N MET A 148 8.95 1.12 -10.14
CA MET A 148 9.61 -0.09 -10.61
C MET A 148 11.03 0.30 -11.02
N PHE A 149 12.00 -0.28 -10.32
CA PHE A 149 13.40 -0.29 -10.70
C PHE A 149 13.43 -0.81 -12.14
N ASN A 150 13.48 0.10 -13.10
CA ASN A 150 13.40 -0.24 -14.50
C ASN A 150 14.85 -0.55 -14.91
N PRO A 151 15.27 -1.83 -14.97
CA PRO A 151 16.66 -2.20 -15.18
C PRO A 151 17.20 -1.58 -16.48
N LEU A 152 16.31 -1.36 -17.46
CA LEU A 152 16.58 -0.61 -18.69
C LEU A 152 17.05 0.83 -18.44
N LYS A 153 16.51 1.54 -17.44
CA LYS A 153 16.94 2.91 -17.09
C LYS A 153 18.32 2.90 -16.44
N LEU A 154 18.62 1.88 -15.63
CA LEU A 154 19.95 1.68 -15.05
C LEU A 154 20.97 1.42 -16.16
N ILE A 155 20.64 0.50 -17.08
CA ILE A 155 21.47 0.18 -18.25
C ILE A 155 21.66 1.41 -19.12
N MET A 156 20.60 2.11 -19.53
CA MET A 156 20.70 3.34 -20.34
C MET A 156 21.52 4.44 -19.65
N SER A 157 21.42 4.57 -18.32
CA SER A 157 22.24 5.54 -17.58
C SER A 157 23.72 5.16 -17.52
N GLN A 158 24.04 3.87 -17.50
CA GLN A 158 25.43 3.38 -17.57
C GLN A 158 25.97 3.44 -19.00
N THR A 159 25.19 3.03 -20.01
CA THR A 159 25.57 3.13 -21.42
C THR A 159 25.76 4.57 -21.85
N GLY A 160 24.90 5.49 -21.39
CA GLY A 160 25.08 6.93 -21.62
C GLY A 160 26.37 7.47 -21.00
N LYS A 161 26.72 7.03 -19.78
CA LYS A 161 27.99 7.43 -19.13
C LYS A 161 29.22 6.84 -19.82
N MET A 162 29.15 5.63 -20.37
CA MET A 162 30.25 5.04 -21.14
C MET A 162 30.43 5.74 -22.49
N ALA A 163 29.33 6.03 -23.19
CA ALA A 163 29.35 6.80 -24.44
C ALA A 163 29.92 8.22 -24.23
N GLN A 164 29.60 8.85 -23.09
CA GLN A 164 30.15 10.17 -22.75
C GLN A 164 31.62 10.11 -22.33
N ALA A 165 32.05 9.04 -21.64
CA ALA A 165 33.44 8.84 -21.24
C ALA A 165 34.35 8.53 -22.44
N GLN A 166 33.81 7.95 -23.53
CA GLN A 166 34.56 7.69 -24.76
C GLN A 166 34.58 8.88 -25.74
N GLY A 167 33.78 9.92 -25.50
CA GLY A 167 33.65 11.10 -26.36
C GLY A 167 34.79 12.12 -26.30
N ALA A 168 36.04 11.73 -26.02
CA ALA A 168 37.14 12.69 -26.01
C ALA A 168 38.49 12.22 -26.59
N GLN A 169 38.75 10.94 -26.85
CA GLN A 169 40.05 10.55 -27.41
C GLN A 169 39.97 9.43 -28.46
N GLN A 170 40.20 9.89 -29.69
CA GLN A 170 40.67 9.18 -30.89
C GLN A 170 39.65 8.42 -31.77
N PRO A 171 39.67 8.66 -33.10
CA PRO A 171 38.94 7.85 -34.05
C PRO A 171 39.69 6.53 -34.26
N VAL A 172 39.30 5.50 -33.54
CA VAL A 172 39.62 4.12 -33.95
C VAL A 172 38.53 3.71 -34.94
N VAL A 173 38.92 3.54 -36.20
CA VAL A 173 38.11 2.88 -37.22
C VAL A 173 37.91 1.43 -36.77
N GLN A 174 36.77 1.13 -36.17
CA GLN A 174 36.26 -0.23 -36.02
C GLN A 174 34.98 -0.31 -36.85
N GLU A 175 35.13 -0.89 -38.05
CA GLU A 175 34.06 -1.53 -38.79
C GLU A 175 33.60 -2.72 -37.96
N ASP A 176 32.44 -2.60 -37.31
CA ASP A 176 31.49 -3.67 -36.99
C ASP A 176 30.56 -3.15 -35.88
N ALA A 177 29.62 -2.29 -36.27
CA ALA A 177 28.47 -1.97 -35.45
C ALA A 177 27.48 -3.15 -35.54
N PRO A 178 27.05 -3.75 -34.42
CA PRO A 178 26.13 -4.89 -34.45
C PRO A 178 24.80 -4.47 -35.07
N GLU A 179 24.36 -5.19 -36.11
CA GLU A 179 23.17 -4.82 -36.90
C GLU A 179 21.85 -5.13 -36.17
N SER A 180 21.90 -5.79 -35.00
CA SER A 180 20.69 -6.14 -34.25
C SER A 180 20.85 -6.02 -32.73
N MET A 181 19.75 -5.67 -32.06
CA MET A 181 19.64 -5.64 -30.60
C MET A 181 19.97 -7.01 -29.97
N GLU A 182 19.73 -8.09 -30.70
CA GLU A 182 19.95 -9.46 -30.25
C GLU A 182 21.44 -9.78 -30.11
N GLU A 183 22.27 -9.23 -31.01
CA GLU A 183 23.73 -9.35 -30.97
C GLU A 183 24.36 -8.48 -29.85
N ALA A 184 23.78 -7.30 -29.58
CA ALA A 184 24.16 -6.48 -28.44
C ALA A 184 23.82 -7.13 -27.09
N VAL A 185 22.67 -7.82 -27.00
CA VAL A 185 22.30 -8.60 -25.80
C VAL A 185 23.20 -9.84 -25.66
N ALA A 186 23.55 -10.50 -26.76
CA ALA A 186 24.47 -11.64 -26.75
C ALA A 186 25.88 -11.23 -26.26
N GLN A 187 26.44 -10.14 -26.77
CA GLN A 187 27.73 -9.61 -26.29
C GLN A 187 27.69 -9.19 -24.82
N LEU A 188 26.59 -8.59 -24.35
CA LEU A 188 26.43 -8.25 -22.93
C LEU A 188 26.39 -9.51 -22.05
N THR A 189 25.75 -10.57 -22.53
CA THR A 189 25.66 -11.86 -21.81
C THR A 189 27.01 -12.57 -21.76
N GLU A 190 27.80 -12.46 -22.83
CA GLU A 190 29.17 -12.98 -22.89
C GLU A 190 30.13 -12.19 -21.99
N GLN A 191 30.00 -10.86 -21.95
CA GLN A 191 30.88 -9.98 -21.19
C GLN A 191 30.60 -9.99 -19.67
N ILE A 192 29.35 -10.28 -19.26
CA ILE A 192 28.98 -10.42 -17.84
C ILE A 192 29.38 -11.80 -17.28
N GLY A 193 29.67 -12.78 -18.14
CA GLY A 193 30.14 -14.11 -17.72
C GLY A 193 29.11 -14.85 -16.87
N VAL A 194 28.42 -15.82 -17.46
CA VAL A 194 27.41 -16.65 -16.77
C VAL A 194 27.97 -17.34 -15.50
N ASP A 195 29.29 -17.54 -15.44
CA ASP A 195 30.01 -18.10 -14.30
C ASP A 195 30.14 -17.16 -13.08
N GLN A 196 30.01 -15.82 -13.27
CA GLN A 196 29.96 -14.88 -12.15
C GLN A 196 28.57 -14.78 -11.51
N LEU A 197 27.50 -15.01 -12.28
CA LEU A 197 26.13 -14.98 -11.76
C LEU A 197 25.78 -16.22 -10.93
N GLN A 198 26.40 -17.37 -11.21
CA GLN A 198 26.20 -18.60 -10.43
C GLN A 198 27.05 -18.67 -9.15
N ASN A 199 28.18 -17.95 -9.09
CA ASN A 199 29.00 -17.82 -7.88
C ASN A 199 28.54 -16.68 -6.95
N MET A 200 27.57 -15.86 -7.37
CA MET A 200 26.75 -15.07 -6.46
C MET A 200 25.65 -15.96 -5.87
N GLY A 201 26.05 -16.99 -5.10
CA GLY A 201 25.18 -17.52 -4.06
C GLY A 201 24.70 -16.37 -3.17
N PRO A 202 23.58 -16.51 -2.44
CA PRO A 202 23.07 -15.44 -1.59
C PRO A 202 24.22 -14.99 -0.69
N VAL A 203 24.77 -13.81 -0.99
CA VAL A 203 25.80 -13.19 -0.18
C VAL A 203 25.06 -12.84 1.09
N GLY A 204 25.10 -13.78 2.04
CA GLY A 204 24.76 -13.54 3.43
C GLY A 204 25.81 -12.58 3.93
N VAL A 205 25.62 -11.30 3.60
CA VAL A 205 26.20 -10.21 4.36
C VAL A 205 25.78 -10.52 5.79
N PRO A 206 26.69 -10.85 6.71
CA PRO A 206 26.33 -11.01 8.10
C PRO A 206 25.67 -9.70 8.49
N ALA A 207 24.35 -9.73 8.67
CA ALA A 207 23.61 -8.58 9.12
C ALA A 207 24.24 -8.22 10.46
N ALA A 208 25.01 -7.12 10.47
CA ALA A 208 25.36 -6.49 11.73
C ALA A 208 24.03 -6.35 12.49
N PRO A 209 23.98 -6.71 13.79
CA PRO A 209 22.77 -6.63 14.58
C PRO A 209 22.31 -5.16 14.57
N GLY A 210 21.45 -4.85 13.62
CA GLY A 210 20.83 -3.55 13.50
C GLY A 210 19.76 -3.44 14.58
N PRO A 211 19.36 -2.22 14.92
CA PRO A 211 18.31 -2.00 15.90
C PRO A 211 17.05 -2.76 15.52
N ASP A 212 16.47 -3.45 16.51
CA ASP A 212 15.31 -4.33 16.33
C ASP A 212 14.05 -3.57 15.88
N ARG A 213 14.01 -2.26 16.07
CA ARG A 213 12.85 -1.41 15.74
C ARG A 213 13.25 -0.22 14.88
N ARG A 214 12.33 0.16 13.98
CA ARG A 214 12.44 1.32 13.10
C ARG A 214 11.21 2.19 13.24
N SER A 215 11.38 3.51 13.22
CA SER A 215 10.28 4.47 13.21
C SER A 215 10.56 5.61 12.24
N GLN A 216 9.50 6.10 11.59
CA GLN A 216 9.56 7.31 10.78
C GLN A 216 9.29 8.53 11.66
N CYS A 217 10.20 9.49 11.63
CA CYS A 217 10.14 10.70 12.45
C CYS A 217 10.31 11.94 11.57
N ALA A 218 9.77 13.07 12.03
CA ALA A 218 9.99 14.38 11.43
C ALA A 218 11.15 15.08 12.13
N ILE A 219 12.00 15.76 11.37
CA ILE A 219 13.06 16.60 11.94
C ILE A 219 12.43 17.94 12.36
N ILE A 220 12.42 18.23 13.67
CA ILE A 220 11.77 19.42 14.24
C ILE A 220 12.76 20.49 14.72
N GLY A 221 14.03 20.14 14.86
CA GLY A 221 15.06 21.08 15.28
C GLY A 221 16.46 20.52 15.20
N TYR A 222 17.46 21.34 15.52
CA TYR A 222 18.84 20.92 15.58
C TYR A 222 19.69 21.76 16.53
N THR A 223 20.79 21.19 17.01
CA THR A 223 21.76 21.89 17.85
C THR A 223 23.09 22.06 17.12
N LYS A 224 23.77 23.18 17.36
CA LYS A 224 25.12 23.43 16.83
C LYS A 224 26.19 23.29 17.92
N SER A 225 27.41 22.96 17.52
CA SER A 225 28.60 23.09 18.36
C SER A 225 28.98 24.56 18.53
N VAL A 226 29.94 24.85 19.42
CA VAL A 226 30.49 26.22 19.59
C VAL A 226 31.13 26.72 18.29
N LYS A 227 31.63 25.81 17.44
CA LYS A 227 32.19 26.12 16.12
C LYS A 227 31.12 26.38 15.05
N GLY A 228 29.84 26.23 15.38
CA GLY A 228 28.72 26.39 14.45
C GLY A 228 28.40 25.15 13.61
N GLU A 229 29.08 24.02 13.85
CA GLU A 229 28.87 22.75 13.16
C GLU A 229 27.61 22.03 13.67
N LEU A 230 26.98 21.21 12.84
CA LEU A 230 25.81 20.43 13.22
C LEU A 230 26.21 19.35 14.25
N ARG A 231 25.65 19.41 15.46
CA ARG A 231 25.97 18.47 16.56
C ARG A 231 24.94 17.36 16.72
N SER A 232 23.66 17.71 16.60
CA SER A 232 22.57 16.74 16.72
C SER A 232 21.29 17.28 16.10
N VAL A 233 20.40 16.36 15.73
CA VAL A 233 19.09 16.63 15.15
C VAL A 233 18.03 16.19 16.15
N LEU A 234 17.00 17.00 16.33
CA LEU A 234 15.84 16.68 17.17
C LEU A 234 14.72 16.14 16.27
N VAL A 235 14.17 15.00 16.65
CA VAL A 235 13.14 14.32 15.88
C VAL A 235 11.87 14.10 16.69
N ALA A 236 10.74 14.15 16.01
CA ALA A 236 9.42 13.91 16.56
C ALA A 236 8.71 12.76 15.84
N LYS A 237 7.90 12.00 16.59
CA LYS A 237 7.04 10.95 16.06
C LYS A 237 5.98 11.59 15.16
N ILE A 238 5.74 10.97 14.01
CA ILE A 238 4.68 11.39 13.09
C ILE A 238 3.41 10.64 13.46
N VAL A 239 2.34 11.38 13.77
CA VAL A 239 1.01 10.82 14.01
C VAL A 239 0.05 11.52 13.05
N GLN A 240 -0.66 10.74 12.23
CA GLN A 240 -1.58 11.29 11.20
C GLN A 240 -0.92 12.27 10.22
N GLY A 241 0.37 12.09 9.93
CA GLY A 241 1.11 12.92 8.96
C GLY A 241 1.69 14.22 9.52
N GLU A 242 1.44 14.51 10.80
CA GLU A 242 1.97 15.69 11.51
C GLU A 242 2.93 15.26 12.65
N PRO A 243 3.93 16.09 12.97
CA PRO A 243 4.79 15.82 14.13
C PRO A 243 3.98 16.06 15.41
N ALA A 244 3.86 15.02 16.24
CA ALA A 244 3.01 15.06 17.43
C ALA A 244 3.81 15.14 18.73
N GLU A 245 4.90 14.37 18.82
CA GLU A 245 5.61 14.17 20.09
C GLU A 245 7.12 14.13 19.87
N PHE A 246 7.89 14.86 20.69
CA PHE A 246 9.34 14.79 20.67
C PHE A 246 9.80 13.44 21.22
N VAL A 247 10.65 12.76 20.46
CA VAL A 247 11.08 11.40 20.81
C VAL A 247 12.55 11.35 21.20
N ALA A 248 13.39 12.02 20.41
CA ALA A 248 14.81 11.74 20.45
C ALA A 248 15.69 12.88 19.95
N LYS A 249 16.91 12.90 20.50
CA LYS A 249 18.02 13.72 20.02
C LYS A 249 19.06 12.81 19.38
N VAL A 250 19.15 12.87 18.05
CA VAL A 250 20.05 12.00 17.28
C VAL A 250 21.40 12.70 17.08
N PRO A 251 22.51 12.20 17.65
CA PRO A 251 23.83 12.78 17.47
C PRO A 251 24.35 12.57 16.04
N THR A 252 25.13 13.53 15.52
CA THR A 252 25.72 13.40 14.17
C THR A 252 26.86 12.38 14.10
N ALA A 253 27.44 11.97 15.24
CA ALA A 253 28.57 11.06 15.29
C ALA A 253 28.31 9.65 14.71
N GLY A 254 27.03 9.25 14.61
CA GLY A 254 26.62 7.98 13.99
C GLY A 254 25.93 8.15 12.63
N MET A 255 25.95 9.35 12.05
CA MET A 255 25.33 9.63 10.76
C MET A 255 26.37 9.56 9.63
N PRO A 256 25.99 9.11 8.42
CA PRO A 256 26.84 9.24 7.23
C PRO A 256 27.22 10.71 6.95
N ASP A 257 28.48 10.96 6.60
CA ASP A 257 29.02 12.33 6.41
C ASP A 257 28.29 13.12 5.32
N ASP A 258 27.85 12.45 4.25
CA ASP A 258 27.08 13.05 3.16
C ASP A 258 25.73 13.58 3.64
N ILE A 259 25.05 12.84 4.51
CA ILE A 259 23.79 13.26 5.14
C ILE A 259 24.03 14.43 6.09
N VAL A 260 25.10 14.39 6.90
CA VAL A 260 25.45 15.48 7.82
C VAL A 260 25.71 16.77 7.05
N GLN A 261 26.50 16.72 5.98
CA GLN A 261 26.79 17.88 5.13
C GLN A 261 25.51 18.44 4.49
N ARG A 262 24.64 17.56 3.99
CA ARG A 262 23.35 17.96 3.40
C ARG A 262 22.44 18.63 4.44
N LEU A 263 22.29 18.04 5.62
CA LEU A 263 21.50 18.62 6.72
C LEU A 263 22.07 19.95 7.21
N GLN A 264 23.40 20.08 7.28
CA GLN A 264 24.07 21.32 7.65
C GLN A 264 23.76 22.48 6.68
N HIS A 265 23.54 22.16 5.40
CA HIS A 265 23.15 23.15 4.38
C HIS A 265 21.64 23.45 4.39
N LEU A 266 20.78 22.42 4.57
CA LEU A 266 19.32 22.56 4.46
C LEU A 266 18.66 23.12 5.72
N LEU A 267 19.03 22.65 6.91
CA LEU A 267 18.35 23.00 8.16
C LEU A 267 18.34 24.51 8.48
N PRO A 268 19.40 25.29 8.16
CA PRO A 268 19.34 26.75 8.33
C PRO A 268 18.28 27.44 7.45
N GLN A 269 17.95 26.87 6.29
CA GLN A 269 16.97 27.44 5.35
C GLN A 269 15.53 27.19 5.80
N LEU A 270 15.31 26.11 6.55
CA LEU A 270 14.01 25.72 7.10
C LEU A 270 13.75 26.31 8.50
N ARG A 271 14.55 27.27 8.95
CA ARG A 271 14.49 27.75 10.34
C ARG A 271 13.20 28.50 10.63
N VAL A 272 12.55 28.13 11.73
CA VAL A 272 11.36 28.81 12.27
C VAL A 272 11.63 29.41 13.65
N ARG A 273 10.74 30.30 14.11
CA ARG A 273 10.90 30.99 15.40
C ARG A 273 10.42 30.17 16.60
N ARG A 274 9.46 29.28 16.40
CA ARG A 274 8.82 28.48 17.45
C ARG A 274 8.92 27.00 17.10
N PRO A 275 9.05 26.12 18.10
CA PRO A 275 9.02 24.69 17.87
C PRO A 275 7.65 24.25 17.33
N ALA A 276 7.63 23.23 16.47
CA ALA A 276 6.39 22.60 16.02
C ALA A 276 5.76 21.71 17.11
N VAL A 277 6.58 21.16 18.00
CA VAL A 277 6.19 20.26 19.10
C VAL A 277 6.91 20.70 20.36
N ASP A 278 6.26 20.61 21.51
CA ASP A 278 6.90 20.89 22.80
C ASP A 278 8.13 20.00 22.98
N CYS A 279 9.28 20.63 23.24
CA CYS A 279 10.56 19.96 23.34
C CYS A 279 11.34 20.56 24.51
N PRO A 280 11.83 19.73 25.44
CA PRO A 280 12.55 20.21 26.63
C PRO A 280 13.95 20.75 26.32
N ILE A 281 14.45 20.56 25.09
CA ILE A 281 15.80 20.90 24.69
C ILE A 281 15.82 22.24 23.96
N THR A 282 16.69 23.16 24.40
CA THR A 282 16.90 24.41 23.66
C THR A 282 17.65 24.15 22.35
N ALA A 283 17.06 24.51 21.22
CA ALA A 283 17.59 24.24 19.89
C ALA A 283 17.20 25.30 18.85
N TYR A 284 17.75 25.16 17.64
CA TYR A 284 17.29 25.88 16.47
C TYR A 284 16.12 25.11 15.86
N TRP A 285 14.93 25.70 15.93
CA TRP A 285 13.69 25.09 15.42
C TRP A 285 13.63 25.15 13.90
N VAL A 286 13.15 24.07 13.29
CA VAL A 286 12.94 23.98 11.84
C VAL A 286 11.50 23.60 11.51
N ASP A 287 11.03 24.05 10.35
CA ASP A 287 9.77 23.61 9.76
C ASP A 287 9.87 22.10 9.44
N PRO A 288 8.95 21.25 9.94
CA PRO A 288 9.00 19.78 9.80
C PRO A 288 8.73 19.26 8.38
N GLN A 289 9.44 19.77 7.38
CA GLN A 289 9.40 19.35 5.98
C GLN A 289 10.36 18.19 5.67
N LEU A 290 11.27 17.86 6.59
CA LEU A 290 12.19 16.74 6.45
C LEU A 290 11.76 15.60 7.37
N SER A 291 11.73 14.38 6.85
CA SER A 291 11.50 13.17 7.64
C SER A 291 12.71 12.25 7.58
N CYS A 292 12.86 11.39 8.57
CA CYS A 292 13.93 10.42 8.65
C CYS A 292 13.40 9.11 9.20
N GLN A 293 14.01 8.00 8.81
CA GLN A 293 13.83 6.74 9.49
C GLN A 293 14.97 6.56 10.48
N ILE A 294 14.60 6.34 11.73
CA ILE A 294 15.54 6.06 12.80
C ILE A 294 15.34 4.64 13.31
N GLY A 295 16.45 3.96 13.55
CA GLY A 295 16.51 2.69 14.25
C GLY A 295 16.71 2.94 15.73
N TYR A 296 16.08 2.14 16.59
CA TYR A 296 16.24 2.22 18.04
C TYR A 296 16.00 0.86 18.68
N ASP A 297 16.58 0.65 19.85
CA ASP A 297 16.30 -0.51 20.66
C ASP A 297 15.03 -0.28 21.48
N ALA A 298 14.25 -1.35 21.70
CA ALA A 298 13.02 -1.26 22.48
C ALA A 298 13.31 -0.60 23.83
N PRO A 299 12.50 0.41 24.24
CA PRO A 299 12.64 0.95 25.58
C PRO A 299 12.41 -0.20 26.57
N GLU A 300 13.28 -0.30 27.58
CA GLU A 300 12.99 -1.15 28.74
C GLU A 300 11.67 -0.66 29.32
N GLU A 301 10.69 -1.57 29.45
CA GLU A 301 9.39 -1.22 30.00
C GLU A 301 9.58 -0.61 31.38
N SER A 302 9.33 0.69 31.48
CA SER A 302 9.29 1.37 32.77
C SER A 302 8.11 0.82 33.55
N GLU A 303 8.33 0.41 34.81
CA GLU A 303 7.26 -0.11 35.69
C GLU A 303 6.08 0.87 35.84
N ASN A 304 6.28 2.16 35.54
CA ASN A 304 5.27 3.20 35.63
C ASN A 304 4.41 3.37 34.37
N GLY A 305 4.69 2.65 33.28
CA GLY A 305 3.96 2.79 32.01
C GLY A 305 4.27 4.07 31.23
N ASP A 306 5.26 4.85 31.67
CA ASP A 306 5.79 5.97 30.90
C ASP A 306 6.57 5.43 29.68
N GLU A 307 6.32 6.00 28.49
CA GLU A 307 7.08 5.65 27.29
C GLU A 307 8.57 5.94 27.53
N GLY A 308 9.38 4.88 27.68
CA GLY A 308 10.79 5.01 27.99
C GLY A 308 11.58 5.72 26.89
N GLU A 309 12.66 6.40 27.28
CA GLU A 309 13.58 7.07 26.35
C GLU A 309 14.18 6.04 25.38
N TRP A 310 14.19 6.37 24.08
CA TRP A 310 14.73 5.49 23.05
C TRP A 310 16.25 5.35 23.22
N LYS A 311 16.74 4.10 23.30
CA LYS A 311 18.16 3.78 23.42
C LYS A 311 18.75 3.39 22.07
N ASN A 312 20.06 3.57 21.91
CA ASN A 312 20.84 3.17 20.73
C ASN A 312 20.25 3.68 19.40
N ILE A 313 20.00 4.99 19.35
CA ILE A 313 19.34 5.61 18.22
C ILE A 313 20.32 5.74 17.04
N GLU A 314 19.98 5.09 15.93
CA GLU A 314 20.75 5.10 14.69
C GLU A 314 19.96 5.82 13.59
N PHE A 315 20.63 6.71 12.87
CA PHE A 315 20.02 7.38 11.71
C PHE A 315 20.16 6.48 10.49
N LEU A 316 19.05 5.92 10.00
CA LEU A 316 19.09 4.97 8.90
C LEU A 316 18.97 5.66 7.54
N ARG A 317 18.00 6.56 7.38
CA ARG A 317 17.72 7.20 6.09
C ARG A 317 17.06 8.56 6.23
N LEU A 318 17.49 9.50 5.41
CA LEU A 318 16.84 10.79 5.23
C LEU A 318 15.82 10.71 4.11
N TYR A 319 14.59 11.09 4.41
CA TYR A 319 13.54 11.32 3.43
C TYR A 319 13.33 12.82 3.36
N GLN A 320 13.51 13.39 2.17
CA GLN A 320 12.83 14.63 1.93
C GLN A 320 11.36 14.23 1.91
N LYS A 321 10.52 14.76 2.82
CA LYS A 321 9.07 14.69 2.61
C LYS A 321 8.93 15.11 1.16
N ALA A 322 8.24 14.31 0.35
CA ALA A 322 7.89 14.74 -0.99
C ALA A 322 7.00 15.96 -0.77
N GLY A 323 7.63 17.11 -0.55
CA GLY A 323 7.10 18.43 -0.70
C GLY A 323 6.97 18.66 -2.19
N GLY A 324 6.32 17.70 -2.86
CA GLY A 324 5.24 18.10 -3.69
C GLY A 324 4.37 18.98 -2.81
N SER A 325 4.63 20.29 -2.87
CA SER A 325 3.62 21.29 -2.62
C SER A 325 2.30 20.70 -3.12
N THR A 326 1.19 20.89 -2.43
CA THR A 326 -0.11 20.50 -3.00
C THR A 326 -0.23 20.92 -4.47
N LYS A 327 0.47 22.00 -4.86
CA LYS A 327 0.71 22.45 -6.21
C LYS A 327 1.51 21.51 -7.14
N GLU A 328 2.59 20.88 -6.70
CA GLU A 328 3.33 19.88 -7.49
C GLU A 328 2.58 18.55 -7.61
N LEU A 329 1.82 18.16 -6.57
CA LEU A 329 0.90 17.04 -6.69
C LEU A 329 -0.24 17.38 -7.65
N GLU A 330 -0.81 18.59 -7.56
CA GLU A 330 -1.79 19.12 -8.53
C GLU A 330 -1.21 19.21 -9.95
N ASP A 331 0.05 19.63 -10.11
CA ASP A 331 0.71 19.73 -11.41
C ASP A 331 1.02 18.33 -11.98
N ALA A 332 1.38 17.36 -11.14
CA ALA A 332 1.51 15.96 -11.53
C ALA A 332 0.15 15.38 -11.93
N THR A 333 -0.92 15.64 -11.18
CA THR A 333 -2.29 15.23 -11.51
C THR A 333 -2.73 15.86 -12.83
N ARG A 334 -2.48 17.16 -13.05
CA ARG A 334 -2.75 17.84 -14.33
C ARG A 334 -1.98 17.23 -15.49
N THR A 335 -0.72 16.85 -15.27
CA THR A 335 0.11 16.22 -16.30
C THR A 335 -0.45 14.84 -16.68
N ILE A 336 -0.91 14.08 -15.69
CA ILE A 336 -1.57 12.79 -15.91
C ILE A 336 -2.89 12.98 -16.67
N GLU A 337 -3.74 13.94 -16.26
CA GLU A 337 -4.99 14.26 -16.96
C GLU A 337 -4.75 14.71 -18.41
N GLN A 338 -3.74 15.56 -18.65
CA GLN A 338 -3.35 15.99 -19.99
C GLN A 338 -2.88 14.81 -20.84
N THR A 339 -2.09 13.90 -20.26
CA THR A 339 -1.58 12.71 -20.98
C THR A 339 -2.72 11.75 -21.31
N HIS A 340 -3.66 11.55 -20.38
CA HIS A 340 -4.86 10.75 -20.61
C HIS A 340 -5.72 11.34 -21.74
N SER A 341 -5.96 12.66 -21.72
CA SER A 341 -6.71 13.34 -22.79
C SER A 341 -6.00 13.26 -24.14
N GLN A 342 -4.67 13.36 -24.18
CA GLN A 342 -3.91 13.17 -25.42
C GLN A 342 -4.04 11.74 -25.97
N LEU A 343 -4.00 10.73 -25.09
CA LEU A 343 -4.20 9.33 -25.46
C LEU A 343 -5.61 9.06 -26.00
N GLU A 344 -6.66 9.57 -25.35
CA GLU A 344 -8.03 9.46 -25.83
C GLU A 344 -8.23 10.10 -27.20
N ASN A 345 -7.59 11.25 -27.44
CA ASN A 345 -7.65 11.93 -28.74
C ASN A 345 -6.83 11.21 -29.83
N ALA A 346 -5.80 10.45 -29.47
CA ALA A 346 -4.94 9.73 -30.42
C ALA A 346 -5.51 8.35 -30.82
N LEU A 347 -6.33 7.73 -29.95
CA LEU A 347 -6.93 6.40 -30.16
C LEU A 347 -7.74 6.27 -31.47
N PRO A 348 -8.59 7.24 -31.87
CA PRO A 348 -9.33 7.17 -33.14
C PRO A 348 -8.42 7.17 -34.37
N ALA A 349 -7.31 7.93 -34.34
CA ALA A 349 -6.36 8.00 -35.45
C ALA A 349 -5.60 6.67 -35.61
N LEU A 350 -5.23 6.02 -34.51
CA LEU A 350 -4.63 4.69 -34.51
C LEU A 350 -5.60 3.62 -35.02
N ASN A 351 -6.86 3.66 -34.59
CA ASN A 351 -7.89 2.74 -35.08
C ASN A 351 -8.17 2.91 -36.59
N GLY A 352 -8.09 4.14 -37.11
CA GLY A 352 -8.18 4.41 -38.55
C GLY A 352 -6.98 3.89 -39.35
N ALA A 353 -5.78 3.93 -38.78
CA ALA A 353 -4.55 3.46 -39.43
C ALA A 353 -4.43 1.93 -39.45
N LEU A 354 -4.98 1.24 -38.44
CA LEU A 354 -4.94 -0.22 -38.33
C LEU A 354 -6.13 -0.94 -38.99
N GLY A 355 -7.19 -0.21 -39.34
CA GLY A 355 -8.40 -0.74 -39.97
C GLY A 355 -8.50 -0.55 -41.49
N GLY A 356 -7.39 -0.20 -42.16
CA GLY A 356 -7.30 0.06 -43.60
C GLY A 356 -6.61 -1.04 -44.39
#